data_AF-A0A7L4TPE7-F1
#
_entry.id   AF-A0A7L4TPE7-F1
#
_cell.length_a   1.000
_cell.length_b   1.000
_cell.length_c   1.000
_cell.angle_alpha   90.00
_cell.angle_beta   90.00
_cell.angle_gamma   90.00
#
_symmetry.space_group_name_H-M   'P 1'
#
loop_
_entity.id
_entity.type
_entity.pdbx_description
1 polymer ?
#
loop_
_entity_poly.entity_id
_entity_poly.type
_entity_poly.pdbx_seq_one_letter_code
_entity_poly.pdbx_strand_id
1 'polypeptide(L)'
;MKEQEIVKAFYDYYKEFSYDTLEVKFIFTLGGSYDTYTFYFEDDNKREGTLDGRELYIYEREVFKIFNTRLSSKDQFNVVTFKIKNDGTYSTSYVWENEKAKKNLLDSAEVFYQWVNDRMMSMIFEYEKDNNLVPTQLDSDGDLEYLSSWDSGVFTFHINENNHLEHKVVLKKEGKERFLDLPLKDYFVEGMLDHHEVTNTELSEEWKPWNTMILKSLHYDIPYDKRDEFVTYTFRT
;
A
#
# COMPACT_ATOMS: atom_id res chain seq x y z
N MET A 1 -7.69 16.37 -16.89
CA MET A 1 -7.91 15.99 -18.30
C MET A 1 -9.36 15.59 -18.49
N LYS A 2 -9.96 15.74 -19.68
CA LYS A 2 -11.34 15.27 -19.93
C LYS A 2 -11.34 13.78 -20.28
N GLU A 3 -12.40 13.05 -19.93
CA GLU A 3 -12.53 11.61 -20.24
C GLU A 3 -12.36 11.33 -21.75
N GLN A 4 -12.91 12.19 -22.61
CA GLN A 4 -12.74 12.07 -24.06
C GLN A 4 -11.27 12.10 -24.52
N GLU A 5 -10.41 12.85 -23.84
CA GLU A 5 -8.98 12.93 -24.16
C GLU A 5 -8.26 11.64 -23.75
N ILE A 6 -8.66 11.05 -22.61
CA ILE A 6 -8.16 9.75 -22.13
C ILE A 6 -8.56 8.63 -23.09
N VAL A 7 -9.86 8.56 -23.43
CA VAL A 7 -10.38 7.54 -24.35
C VAL A 7 -9.74 7.67 -25.73
N LYS A 8 -9.58 8.90 -26.23
CA LYS A 8 -8.90 9.13 -27.51
C LYS A 8 -7.46 8.63 -27.48
N ALA A 9 -6.73 8.85 -26.39
CA ALA A 9 -5.38 8.34 -26.26
C ALA A 9 -5.32 6.81 -26.28
N PHE A 10 -6.24 6.14 -25.58
CA PHE A 10 -6.36 4.68 -25.67
C PHE A 10 -6.69 4.23 -27.09
N TYR A 11 -7.67 4.85 -27.74
CA TYR A 11 -8.03 4.55 -29.13
C TYR A 11 -6.83 4.72 -30.08
N ASP A 12 -6.15 5.87 -30.02
CA ASP A 12 -5.04 6.18 -30.90
C ASP A 12 -3.83 5.26 -30.69
N TYR A 13 -3.60 4.81 -29.46
CA TYR A 13 -2.53 3.86 -29.13
C TYR A 13 -2.87 2.44 -29.60
N TYR A 14 -4.12 2.01 -29.46
CA TYR A 14 -4.51 0.62 -29.70
C TYR A 14 -5.09 0.35 -31.10
N LYS A 15 -5.36 1.38 -31.92
CA LYS A 15 -5.94 1.23 -33.28
C LYS A 15 -5.11 0.42 -34.28
N GLU A 16 -3.84 0.12 -33.98
CA GLU A 16 -2.98 -0.67 -34.87
C GLU A 16 -3.41 -2.15 -34.94
N PHE A 17 -4.23 -2.60 -34.01
CA PHE A 17 -4.74 -3.99 -33.95
C PHE A 17 -6.16 -4.08 -34.52
N SER A 18 -6.49 -5.24 -35.12
CA SER A 18 -7.87 -5.52 -35.54
C SER A 18 -8.74 -5.86 -34.34
N TYR A 19 -9.85 -5.14 -34.17
CA TYR A 19 -10.87 -5.40 -33.17
C TYR A 19 -12.22 -4.79 -33.58
N ASP A 20 -13.31 -5.37 -33.11
CA ASP A 20 -14.63 -4.75 -33.09
C ASP A 20 -14.77 -3.84 -31.86
N THR A 21 -14.25 -4.31 -30.73
CA THR A 21 -14.25 -3.58 -29.46
C THR A 21 -12.93 -3.79 -28.72
N LEU A 22 -12.35 -2.68 -28.28
CA LEU A 22 -11.26 -2.61 -27.33
C LEU A 22 -11.83 -2.36 -25.94
N GLU A 23 -11.40 -3.14 -24.96
CA GLU A 23 -11.69 -2.92 -23.54
C GLU A 23 -10.42 -2.55 -22.80
N VAL A 24 -10.42 -1.38 -22.15
CA VAL A 24 -9.38 -0.97 -21.20
C VAL A 24 -10.00 -0.92 -19.82
N LYS A 25 -9.58 -1.82 -18.94
CA LYS A 25 -10.14 -2.01 -17.60
C LYS A 25 -9.12 -1.67 -16.54
N PHE A 26 -9.46 -0.77 -15.63
CA PHE A 26 -8.69 -0.48 -14.44
C PHE A 26 -9.37 -1.08 -13.23
N ILE A 27 -8.59 -1.67 -12.34
CA ILE A 27 -9.06 -2.19 -11.07
C ILE A 27 -8.20 -1.61 -9.96
N PHE A 28 -8.81 -0.73 -9.17
CA PHE A 28 -8.15 0.00 -8.08
C PHE A 28 -8.20 -0.80 -6.78
N THR A 29 -7.12 -0.72 -6.03
CA THR A 29 -7.09 -1.07 -4.62
C THR A 29 -7.41 0.16 -3.79
N LEU A 30 -8.02 -0.04 -2.63
CA LEU A 30 -8.27 1.06 -1.69
C LEU A 30 -6.97 1.59 -1.07
N GLY A 31 -5.88 0.81 -1.13
CA GLY A 31 -4.53 1.22 -0.76
C GLY A 31 -3.81 2.10 -1.81
N GLY A 32 -4.48 2.47 -2.91
CA GLY A 32 -3.96 3.42 -3.88
C GLY A 32 -3.10 2.84 -5.00
N SER A 33 -3.08 1.51 -5.17
CA SER A 33 -2.54 0.85 -6.37
C SER A 33 -3.65 0.51 -7.37
N TYR A 34 -3.28 0.14 -8.59
CA TYR A 34 -4.24 -0.36 -9.57
C TYR A 34 -3.59 -1.34 -10.54
N ASP A 35 -4.41 -2.26 -11.04
CA ASP A 35 -4.09 -3.10 -12.19
C ASP A 35 -4.80 -2.58 -13.42
N THR A 36 -4.13 -2.64 -14.57
CA THR A 36 -4.72 -2.31 -15.88
C THR A 36 -4.74 -3.56 -16.75
N TYR A 37 -5.88 -3.83 -17.37
CA TYR A 37 -6.06 -4.91 -18.32
C TYR A 37 -6.58 -4.38 -19.64
N THR A 38 -6.03 -4.89 -20.74
CA THR A 38 -6.50 -4.55 -22.09
C THR A 38 -6.94 -5.81 -22.80
N PHE A 39 -8.11 -5.75 -23.44
CA PHE A 39 -8.65 -6.87 -24.21
C PHE A 39 -9.17 -6.40 -25.57
N TYR A 40 -8.85 -7.17 -26.61
CA TYR A 40 -9.40 -7.02 -27.95
C TYR A 40 -10.52 -8.05 -28.15
N PHE A 41 -11.66 -7.61 -28.66
CA PHE A 41 -12.79 -8.44 -29.03
C PHE A 41 -13.01 -8.36 -30.55
N GLU A 42 -13.00 -9.50 -31.21
CA GLU A 42 -13.23 -9.66 -32.66
C GLU A 42 -14.02 -10.95 -32.90
N ASP A 43 -15.21 -10.88 -33.51
CA ASP A 43 -16.07 -12.05 -33.79
C ASP A 43 -16.24 -12.99 -32.57
N ASP A 44 -16.61 -12.43 -31.41
CA ASP A 44 -16.73 -13.10 -30.10
C ASP A 44 -15.43 -13.70 -29.51
N ASN A 45 -14.29 -13.55 -30.19
CA ASN A 45 -12.99 -13.96 -29.65
C ASN A 45 -12.39 -12.85 -28.80
N LYS A 46 -11.99 -13.22 -27.57
CA LYS A 46 -11.26 -12.36 -26.65
C LYS A 46 -9.77 -12.63 -26.75
N ARG A 47 -8.96 -11.59 -26.98
CA ARG A 47 -7.50 -11.64 -26.92
C ARG A 47 -6.98 -10.64 -25.89
N GLU A 48 -6.05 -11.07 -25.05
CA GLU A 48 -5.35 -10.16 -24.15
C GLU A 48 -4.39 -9.27 -24.94
N GLY A 49 -4.44 -7.97 -24.65
CA GLY A 49 -3.43 -7.04 -25.10
C GLY A 49 -2.25 -7.04 -24.14
N THR A 50 -1.04 -7.08 -24.68
CA THR A 50 0.20 -6.95 -23.90
C THR A 50 1.04 -5.87 -24.55
N LEU A 51 1.16 -4.70 -23.92
CA LEU A 51 2.03 -3.63 -24.41
C LEU A 51 2.58 -2.77 -23.26
N ASP A 52 3.75 -2.19 -23.52
CA ASP A 52 4.54 -1.37 -22.62
C ASP A 52 3.87 0.01 -22.42
N GLY A 53 3.10 0.15 -21.33
CA GLY A 53 2.23 1.29 -21.01
C GLY A 53 2.93 2.64 -20.75
N ARG A 54 4.22 2.78 -21.05
CA ARG A 54 4.99 4.03 -20.83
C ARG A 54 4.38 5.24 -21.53
N GLU A 55 3.76 5.07 -22.70
CA GLU A 55 3.11 6.16 -23.44
C GLU A 55 1.74 6.55 -22.87
N LEU A 56 1.07 5.62 -22.18
CA LEU A 56 -0.26 5.83 -21.63
C LEU A 56 -0.24 6.30 -20.17
N TYR A 57 0.92 6.26 -19.50
CA TYR A 57 1.09 6.57 -18.08
C TYR A 57 0.41 7.88 -17.64
N ILE A 58 0.49 8.95 -18.44
CA ILE A 58 -0.14 10.24 -18.09
C ILE A 58 -1.67 10.11 -18.02
N TYR A 59 -2.26 9.29 -18.88
CA TYR A 59 -3.70 9.06 -18.96
C TYR A 59 -4.16 8.12 -17.85
N GLU A 60 -3.40 7.04 -17.59
CA GLU A 60 -3.62 6.14 -16.45
C GLU A 60 -3.62 6.91 -15.12
N ARG A 61 -2.66 7.82 -14.94
CA ARG A 61 -2.58 8.69 -13.75
C ARG A 61 -3.79 9.61 -13.62
N GLU A 62 -4.38 10.08 -14.72
CA GLU A 62 -5.62 10.86 -14.67
C GLU A 62 -6.82 10.00 -14.27
N VAL A 63 -6.91 8.74 -14.74
CA VAL A 63 -7.93 7.80 -14.26
C VAL A 63 -7.77 7.54 -12.76
N PHE A 64 -6.54 7.36 -12.28
CA PHE A 64 -6.24 7.21 -10.85
C PHE A 64 -6.67 8.44 -10.02
N LYS A 65 -6.46 9.66 -10.52
CA LYS A 65 -6.98 10.87 -9.86
C LYS A 65 -8.50 10.90 -9.80
N ILE A 66 -9.18 10.48 -10.87
CA ILE A 66 -10.64 10.37 -10.88
C ILE A 66 -11.11 9.39 -9.80
N PHE A 67 -10.44 8.24 -9.66
CA PHE A 67 -10.70 7.29 -8.58
C PHE A 67 -10.56 7.94 -7.19
N ASN A 68 -9.40 8.53 -6.89
CA ASN A 68 -9.15 9.15 -5.58
C ASN A 68 -10.15 10.25 -5.22
N THR A 69 -10.57 11.06 -6.20
CA THR A 69 -11.56 12.13 -5.95
C THR A 69 -12.98 11.61 -5.69
N ARG A 70 -13.31 10.40 -6.15
CA ARG A 70 -14.64 9.79 -5.96
C ARG A 70 -14.69 8.75 -4.84
N LEU A 71 -13.54 8.38 -4.26
CA LEU A 71 -13.41 7.30 -3.28
C LEU A 71 -14.37 7.43 -2.09
N SER A 72 -14.54 8.65 -1.56
CA SER A 72 -15.45 8.93 -0.44
C SER A 72 -16.82 9.46 -0.85
N SER A 73 -17.19 9.34 -2.13
CA SER A 73 -18.42 9.90 -2.69
C SER A 73 -19.48 8.82 -2.92
N LYS A 74 -20.73 9.25 -3.17
CA LYS A 74 -21.81 8.32 -3.56
C LYS A 74 -21.56 7.65 -4.91
N ASP A 75 -20.71 8.25 -5.74
CA ASP A 75 -20.34 7.76 -7.08
C ASP A 75 -19.00 7.02 -7.04
N GLN A 76 -18.64 6.42 -5.90
CA GLN A 76 -17.44 5.63 -5.74
C GLN A 76 -17.41 4.44 -6.70
N PHE A 77 -16.21 4.06 -7.12
CA PHE A 77 -15.95 2.90 -7.96
C PHE A 77 -14.56 2.37 -7.61
N ASN A 78 -14.34 1.07 -7.76
CA ASN A 78 -13.02 0.45 -7.73
C ASN A 78 -12.71 -0.25 -9.05
N VAL A 79 -13.67 -0.27 -9.99
CA VAL A 79 -13.50 -0.77 -11.35
C VAL A 79 -14.02 0.27 -12.32
N VAL A 80 -13.21 0.63 -13.31
CA VAL A 80 -13.65 1.39 -14.48
C VAL A 80 -13.29 0.63 -15.74
N THR A 81 -14.19 0.66 -16.71
CA THR A 81 -13.99 -0.02 -18.00
C THR A 81 -14.37 0.92 -19.13
N PHE A 82 -13.41 1.14 -20.03
CA PHE A 82 -13.60 1.87 -21.29
C PHE A 82 -13.78 0.85 -22.39
N LYS A 83 -14.94 0.85 -23.05
CA LYS A 83 -15.20 0.04 -24.25
C LYS A 83 -15.21 0.95 -25.46
N ILE A 84 -14.28 0.73 -26.37
CA ILE A 84 -14.00 1.60 -27.52
C ILE A 84 -14.17 0.79 -28.78
N LYS A 85 -15.05 1.20 -29.68
CA LYS A 85 -15.26 0.55 -30.98
C LYS A 85 -14.24 1.03 -32.00
N ASN A 86 -14.10 0.27 -33.09
CA ASN A 86 -13.21 0.62 -34.20
C ASN A 86 -13.59 1.93 -34.93
N ASP A 87 -14.84 2.36 -34.83
CA ASP A 87 -15.32 3.66 -35.35
C ASP A 87 -15.01 4.83 -34.40
N GLY A 88 -14.36 4.57 -33.27
CA GLY A 88 -14.01 5.55 -32.23
C GLY A 88 -15.16 5.87 -31.27
N THR A 89 -16.36 5.31 -31.45
CA THR A 89 -17.43 5.43 -30.45
C THR A 89 -17.07 4.65 -29.19
N TYR A 90 -17.48 5.15 -28.02
CA TYR A 90 -17.10 4.54 -26.76
C TYR A 90 -18.20 4.57 -25.72
N SER A 91 -18.03 3.73 -24.69
CA SER A 91 -18.81 3.76 -23.47
C SER A 91 -17.89 3.54 -22.27
N THR A 92 -18.26 4.13 -21.13
CA THR A 92 -17.50 4.03 -19.88
C THR A 92 -18.43 3.50 -18.80
N SER A 93 -18.01 2.49 -18.06
CA SER A 93 -18.73 1.98 -16.89
C SER A 93 -17.88 2.10 -15.63
N TYR A 94 -18.48 2.64 -14.58
CA TYR A 94 -17.91 2.75 -13.23
C TYR A 94 -18.68 1.79 -12.31
N VAL A 95 -17.98 0.85 -11.69
CA VAL A 95 -18.58 -0.19 -10.85
C VAL A 95 -17.84 -0.27 -9.53
N TRP A 96 -18.62 -0.45 -8.47
CA TRP A 96 -18.12 -0.80 -7.15
C TRP A 96 -18.28 -2.31 -6.91
N GLU A 97 -17.17 -3.04 -6.96
CA GLU A 97 -17.08 -4.46 -6.64
C GLU A 97 -16.69 -4.63 -5.16
N ASN A 98 -17.69 -4.72 -4.28
CA ASN A 98 -17.53 -4.86 -2.82
C ASN A 98 -16.58 -6.00 -2.42
N GLU A 99 -16.74 -7.20 -2.99
CA GLU A 99 -15.93 -8.36 -2.62
C GLU A 99 -14.45 -8.16 -2.94
N LYS A 100 -14.15 -7.58 -4.10
CA LYS A 100 -12.78 -7.28 -4.50
C LYS A 100 -12.17 -6.16 -3.67
N ALA A 101 -12.97 -5.13 -3.33
CA ALA A 101 -12.56 -4.08 -2.40
C ALA A 101 -12.21 -4.66 -1.02
N LYS A 102 -13.08 -5.50 -0.45
CA LYS A 102 -12.87 -6.18 0.84
C LYS A 102 -11.62 -7.06 0.81
N LYS A 103 -11.43 -7.85 -0.25
CA LYS A 103 -10.23 -8.66 -0.43
C LYS A 103 -8.95 -7.81 -0.47
N ASN A 104 -8.94 -6.73 -1.25
CA ASN A 104 -7.77 -5.84 -1.32
C ASN A 104 -7.44 -5.21 0.04
N LEU A 105 -8.45 -4.83 0.83
CA LEU A 105 -8.24 -4.35 2.20
C LEU A 105 -7.63 -5.43 3.08
N LEU A 106 -8.15 -6.66 3.00
CA LEU A 106 -7.64 -7.79 3.77
C LEU A 106 -6.19 -8.11 3.40
N ASP A 107 -5.90 -8.24 2.10
CA ASP A 107 -4.55 -8.51 1.58
C ASP A 107 -3.55 -7.42 2.06
N SER A 108 -3.96 -6.14 2.06
CA SER A 108 -3.15 -5.04 2.58
C SER A 108 -2.98 -5.08 4.09
N ALA A 109 -4.04 -5.42 4.83
CA ALA A 109 -4.02 -5.52 6.28
C ALA A 109 -3.11 -6.67 6.75
N GLU A 110 -3.11 -7.80 6.03
CA GLU A 110 -2.29 -8.97 6.35
C GLU A 110 -0.80 -8.65 6.33
N VAL A 111 -0.33 -7.80 5.42
CA VAL A 111 1.09 -7.43 5.27
C VAL A 111 1.47 -6.10 5.93
N PHE A 112 0.53 -5.41 6.57
CA PHE A 112 0.76 -4.08 7.17
C PHE A 112 1.94 -4.05 8.16
N TYR A 113 2.15 -5.15 8.90
CA TYR A 113 3.27 -5.28 9.84
C TYR A 113 4.65 -5.16 9.20
N GLN A 114 4.80 -5.52 7.92
CA GLN A 114 6.05 -5.37 7.17
C GLN A 114 6.34 -3.89 6.95
N TRP A 115 5.33 -3.13 6.50
CA TRP A 115 5.44 -1.68 6.39
C TRP A 115 5.81 -1.03 7.73
N VAL A 116 5.17 -1.45 8.83
CA VAL A 116 5.52 -0.97 10.18
C VAL A 116 6.98 -1.28 10.50
N ASN A 117 7.45 -2.51 10.26
CA ASN A 117 8.82 -2.93 10.51
C ASN A 117 9.83 -2.05 9.75
N ASP A 118 9.62 -1.88 8.43
CA ASP A 118 10.54 -1.14 7.56
C ASP A 118 10.62 0.34 7.92
N ARG A 119 9.46 0.95 8.18
CA ARG A 119 9.39 2.35 8.60
C ARG A 119 10.02 2.56 9.97
N MET A 120 9.81 1.64 10.92
CA MET A 120 10.46 1.71 12.23
C MET A 120 11.97 1.58 12.12
N MET A 121 12.49 0.60 11.38
CA MET A 121 13.94 0.45 11.16
C MET A 121 14.55 1.73 10.58
N SER A 122 13.91 2.31 9.56
CA SER A 122 14.34 3.56 8.93
C SER A 122 14.31 4.74 9.91
N MET A 123 13.20 4.92 10.64
CA MET A 123 13.06 6.02 11.60
C MET A 123 14.05 5.91 12.77
N ILE A 124 14.30 4.69 13.27
CA ILE A 124 15.29 4.43 14.32
C ILE A 124 16.69 4.83 13.82
N PHE A 125 17.07 4.39 12.62
CA PHE A 125 18.37 4.71 12.06
C PHE A 125 18.59 6.23 11.93
N GLU A 126 17.65 6.95 11.32
CA GLU A 126 17.76 8.40 11.16
C GLU A 126 17.82 9.12 12.51
N TYR A 127 16.93 8.76 13.44
CA TYR A 127 16.94 9.35 14.78
C TYR A 127 18.27 9.10 15.50
N GLU A 128 18.77 7.86 15.48
CA GLU A 128 20.00 7.52 16.17
C GLU A 128 21.21 8.18 15.52
N LYS A 129 21.21 8.35 14.20
CA LYS A 129 22.24 9.07 13.48
C LYS A 129 22.26 10.54 13.87
N ASP A 130 21.11 11.20 13.89
CA ASP A 130 20.96 12.61 14.29
C ASP A 130 21.37 12.85 15.75
N ASN A 131 21.28 11.81 16.59
CA ASN A 131 21.63 11.87 18.01
C ASN A 131 22.99 11.23 18.34
N ASN A 132 23.82 10.89 17.36
CA ASN A 132 25.13 10.24 17.53
C ASN A 132 25.09 8.95 18.36
N LEU A 133 24.03 8.16 18.19
CA LEU A 133 23.81 6.85 18.83
C LEU A 133 24.18 5.68 17.91
N VAL A 134 24.32 5.91 16.60
CA VAL A 134 24.77 4.89 15.64
C VAL A 134 26.29 4.75 15.73
N PRO A 135 26.82 3.56 16.10
CA PRO A 135 28.26 3.34 16.09
C PRO A 135 28.80 3.45 14.66
N THR A 136 29.97 4.03 14.51
CA THR A 136 30.64 4.16 13.20
C THR A 136 32.05 3.60 13.25
N GLN A 137 32.52 3.12 12.10
CA GLN A 137 33.90 2.73 11.88
C GLN A 137 34.37 3.23 10.51
N LEU A 138 35.68 3.22 10.27
CA LEU A 138 36.21 3.41 8.93
C LEU A 138 36.42 2.05 8.29
N ASP A 139 35.96 1.88 7.05
CA ASP A 139 36.20 0.67 6.29
C ASP A 139 37.64 0.62 5.73
N SER A 140 37.95 -0.41 4.92
CA SER A 140 39.28 -0.59 4.34
C SER A 140 39.70 0.50 3.36
N ASP A 141 38.75 1.23 2.79
CA ASP A 141 38.97 2.31 1.83
C ASP A 141 39.02 3.69 2.53
N GLY A 142 38.76 3.73 3.84
CA GLY A 142 38.76 4.93 4.66
C GLY A 142 37.42 5.66 4.68
N ASP A 143 36.35 5.02 4.20
CA ASP A 143 35.00 5.55 4.19
C ASP A 143 34.28 5.26 5.52
N LEU A 144 33.39 6.17 5.92
CA LEU A 144 32.62 6.04 7.16
C LEU A 144 31.51 5.00 6.99
N GLU A 145 31.66 3.88 7.69
CA GLU A 145 30.67 2.82 7.78
C GLU A 145 29.82 3.00 9.05
N TYR A 146 28.50 2.89 8.89
CA TYR A 146 27.55 2.90 10.00
C TYR A 146 27.24 1.45 10.42
N LEU A 147 27.48 1.13 11.68
CA LEU A 147 27.21 -0.19 12.25
C LEU A 147 25.81 -0.26 12.86
N SER A 148 25.23 -1.46 12.88
CA SER A 148 23.94 -1.66 13.52
C SER A 148 24.02 -1.50 15.04
N SER A 149 23.20 -0.59 15.57
CA SER A 149 23.08 -0.20 16.98
C SER A 149 22.14 -1.11 17.80
N TRP A 150 21.47 -2.10 17.18
CA TRP A 150 20.57 -3.05 17.84
C TRP A 150 20.41 -4.34 17.01
N ASP A 151 20.26 -5.49 17.67
CA ASP A 151 20.10 -6.80 17.03
C ASP A 151 18.63 -7.22 16.89
N SER A 152 17.78 -6.79 17.84
CA SER A 152 16.33 -7.04 17.82
C SER A 152 15.57 -5.94 18.54
N GLY A 153 14.32 -5.71 18.15
CA GLY A 153 13.45 -4.68 18.71
C GLY A 153 12.06 -5.21 19.05
N VAL A 154 11.40 -4.57 20.01
CA VAL A 154 9.98 -4.76 20.28
C VAL A 154 9.30 -3.40 20.22
N PHE A 155 8.38 -3.24 19.27
CA PHE A 155 7.61 -2.03 19.04
C PHE A 155 6.18 -2.31 19.50
N THR A 156 5.71 -1.53 20.47
CA THR A 156 4.34 -1.60 20.96
C THR A 156 3.63 -0.32 20.56
N PHE A 157 2.45 -0.45 19.96
CA PHE A 157 1.58 0.64 19.56
C PHE A 157 0.22 0.43 20.20
N HIS A 158 -0.30 1.44 20.88
CA HIS A 158 -1.60 1.41 21.55
C HIS A 158 -2.43 2.62 21.12
N ILE A 159 -3.66 2.39 20.69
CA ILE A 159 -4.62 3.44 20.38
C ILE A 159 -5.53 3.59 21.58
N ASN A 160 -5.48 4.77 22.20
CA ASN A 160 -6.26 5.05 23.40
C ASN A 160 -7.69 5.51 23.06
N GLU A 161 -8.50 5.74 24.09
CA GLU A 161 -9.92 6.15 23.98
C GLU A 161 -10.15 7.47 23.23
N ASN A 162 -9.11 8.29 23.07
CA ASN A 162 -9.17 9.56 22.35
C ASN A 162 -8.64 9.44 20.91
N ASN A 163 -8.47 8.23 20.39
CA ASN A 163 -7.86 7.93 19.08
C ASN A 163 -6.43 8.49 18.93
N HIS A 164 -5.67 8.57 20.03
CA HIS A 164 -4.26 8.91 19.98
C HIS A 164 -3.40 7.65 20.00
N LEU A 165 -2.37 7.63 19.17
CA LEU A 165 -1.37 6.57 19.13
C LEU A 165 -0.31 6.81 20.20
N GLU A 166 -0.27 5.93 21.19
CA GLU A 166 0.82 5.78 22.14
C GLU A 166 1.77 4.68 21.66
N HIS A 167 3.07 4.84 21.89
CA HIS A 167 4.05 3.85 21.47
C HIS A 167 5.19 3.65 22.46
N LYS A 168 5.84 2.49 22.33
CA LYS A 168 7.02 2.13 23.10
C LYS A 168 7.98 1.33 22.22
N VAL A 169 9.22 1.78 22.15
CA VAL A 169 10.30 1.14 21.39
C VAL A 169 11.34 0.59 22.36
N VAL A 170 11.53 -0.72 22.35
CA VAL A 170 12.58 -1.41 23.10
C VAL A 170 13.56 -2.01 22.11
N LEU A 171 14.82 -1.63 22.19
CA LEU A 171 15.90 -2.16 21.36
C LEU A 171 16.85 -3.00 22.20
N LYS A 172 17.34 -4.08 21.62
CA LYS A 172 18.24 -5.02 22.28
C LYS A 172 19.53 -5.17 21.48
N LYS A 173 20.68 -5.04 22.15
CA LYS A 173 22.01 -5.29 21.60
C LYS A 173 22.79 -6.18 22.56
N GLU A 174 23.33 -7.30 22.08
CA GLU A 174 24.15 -8.21 22.89
C GLU A 174 23.48 -8.63 24.21
N GLY A 175 22.17 -8.88 24.18
CA GLY A 175 21.41 -9.27 25.37
C GLY A 175 20.89 -8.10 26.23
N LYS A 176 21.39 -6.87 26.04
CA LYS A 176 21.00 -5.69 26.82
C LYS A 176 19.89 -4.90 26.13
N GLU A 177 18.85 -4.56 26.89
CA GLU A 177 17.71 -3.78 26.41
C GLU A 177 17.85 -2.29 26.75
N ARG A 178 17.35 -1.44 25.85
CA ARG A 178 17.20 0.01 26.07
C ARG A 178 15.88 0.51 25.49
N PHE A 179 15.33 1.52 26.13
CA PHE A 179 14.20 2.27 25.56
C PHE A 179 14.72 3.31 24.59
N LEU A 180 14.00 3.53 23.49
CA LEU A 180 14.25 4.62 22.57
C LEU A 180 13.06 5.57 22.58
N ASP A 181 13.29 6.81 23.00
CA ASP A 181 12.28 7.89 22.99
C ASP A 181 12.20 8.53 21.60
N LEU A 182 11.83 7.69 20.63
CA LEU A 182 11.73 8.05 19.21
C LEU A 182 10.39 8.74 18.96
N PRO A 183 10.36 10.02 18.52
CA PRO A 183 9.13 10.60 18.02
C PRO A 183 8.72 9.96 16.68
N LEU A 184 7.47 9.51 16.58
CA LEU A 184 6.92 8.99 15.33
C LEU A 184 6.62 10.15 14.35
N LYS A 185 6.72 9.87 13.05
CA LYS A 185 6.36 10.84 12.01
C LYS A 185 4.84 10.83 11.78
N ASP A 186 4.26 11.96 11.41
CA ASP A 186 2.81 12.13 11.21
C ASP A 186 2.21 11.07 10.28
N TYR A 187 2.83 10.84 9.12
CA TYR A 187 2.38 9.83 8.16
C TYR A 187 2.34 8.41 8.74
N PHE A 188 3.21 8.12 9.71
CA PHE A 188 3.27 6.81 10.35
C PHE A 188 2.12 6.66 11.35
N VAL A 189 1.84 7.72 12.11
CA VAL A 189 0.70 7.79 13.03
C VAL A 189 -0.61 7.65 12.25
N GLU A 190 -0.77 8.40 11.15
CA GLU A 190 -1.94 8.29 10.25
C GLU A 190 -2.10 6.86 9.74
N GLY A 191 -1.05 6.25 9.19
CA GLY A 191 -1.13 4.88 8.68
C GLY A 191 -1.53 3.84 9.75
N MET A 192 -1.10 4.01 11.00
CA MET A 192 -1.51 3.14 12.11
C MET A 192 -2.98 3.31 12.47
N LEU A 193 -3.48 4.56 12.49
CA LEU A 193 -4.87 4.88 12.80
C LEU A 193 -5.81 4.40 11.69
N ASP A 194 -5.45 4.61 10.43
CA ASP A 194 -6.20 4.14 9.26
C ASP A 194 -6.29 2.61 9.26
N HIS A 195 -5.18 1.91 9.51
CA HIS A 195 -5.18 0.45 9.60
C HIS A 195 -6.10 -0.04 10.72
N HIS A 196 -6.08 0.61 11.89
CA HIS A 196 -6.96 0.28 13.01
C HIS A 196 -8.44 0.51 12.69
N GLU A 197 -8.78 1.65 12.08
CA GLU A 197 -10.14 1.93 11.64
C GLU A 197 -10.61 0.83 10.70
N VAL A 198 -9.88 0.60 9.60
CA VAL A 198 -10.25 -0.37 8.56
C VAL A 198 -10.44 -1.78 9.10
N THR A 199 -9.52 -2.23 9.96
CA THR A 199 -9.57 -3.58 10.50
C THR A 199 -10.68 -3.78 11.53
N ASN A 200 -11.06 -2.72 12.25
CA ASN A 200 -12.12 -2.78 13.25
C ASN A 200 -13.51 -2.43 12.69
N THR A 201 -13.62 -1.86 11.49
CA THR A 201 -14.89 -1.54 10.82
C THR A 201 -15.12 -2.42 9.59
N GLU A 202 -14.48 -2.12 8.46
CA GLU A 202 -14.75 -2.78 7.17
C GLU A 202 -14.35 -4.26 7.14
N LEU A 203 -13.33 -4.62 7.92
CA LEU A 203 -12.87 -6.01 8.04
C LEU A 203 -13.28 -6.69 9.36
N SER A 204 -14.23 -6.12 10.11
CA SER A 204 -14.63 -6.64 11.43
C SER A 204 -15.14 -8.10 11.43
N GLU A 205 -15.56 -8.62 10.28
CA GLU A 205 -15.96 -10.03 10.10
C GLU A 205 -14.74 -10.98 9.97
N GLU A 206 -13.61 -10.49 9.48
CA GLU A 206 -12.39 -11.27 9.19
C GLU A 206 -11.28 -11.01 10.21
N TRP A 207 -11.26 -9.81 10.80
CA TRP A 207 -10.23 -9.33 11.70
C TRP A 207 -10.76 -9.12 13.10
N LYS A 208 -10.07 -9.67 14.09
CA LYS A 208 -10.45 -9.49 15.49
C LYS A 208 -10.20 -8.05 15.92
N PRO A 209 -11.16 -7.41 16.62
CA PRO A 209 -10.95 -6.06 17.16
C PRO A 209 -9.65 -5.98 17.95
N TRP A 210 -8.92 -4.89 17.75
CA TRP A 210 -7.68 -4.62 18.47
C TRP A 210 -7.53 -3.14 18.72
N ASN A 211 -6.77 -2.78 19.74
CA ASN A 211 -6.29 -1.42 19.96
C ASN A 211 -4.82 -1.41 20.44
N THR A 212 -4.17 -2.58 20.46
CA THR A 212 -2.74 -2.71 20.71
C THR A 212 -2.12 -3.65 19.70
N MET A 213 -1.07 -3.18 19.02
CA MET A 213 -0.22 -3.98 18.14
C MET A 213 1.17 -4.10 18.78
N ILE A 214 1.71 -5.31 18.87
CA ILE A 214 3.07 -5.59 19.29
C ILE A 214 3.81 -6.24 18.13
N LEU A 215 4.93 -5.66 17.71
CA LEU A 215 5.78 -6.12 16.64
C LEU A 215 7.18 -6.40 17.18
N LYS A 216 7.66 -7.63 17.01
CA LYS A 216 9.04 -8.02 17.24
C LYS A 216 9.80 -7.89 15.92
N SER A 217 10.85 -7.09 15.90
CA SER A 217 11.73 -6.90 14.75
C SER A 217 13.07 -7.58 15.00
N LEU A 218 13.59 -8.29 13.99
CA LEU A 218 14.93 -8.87 14.03
C LEU A 218 15.94 -8.08 13.17
N HIS A 219 15.62 -6.82 12.84
CA HIS A 219 16.46 -5.98 11.98
C HIS A 219 16.58 -6.52 10.53
N TYR A 220 15.62 -7.34 10.10
CA TYR A 220 15.44 -7.83 8.73
C TYR A 220 13.95 -8.14 8.47
N ASP A 221 13.63 -8.49 7.22
CA ASP A 221 12.27 -8.80 6.77
C ASP A 221 11.68 -10.01 7.50
N ILE A 222 10.45 -9.87 7.98
CA ILE A 222 9.76 -10.96 8.67
C ILE A 222 9.16 -11.93 7.62
N PRO A 223 9.50 -13.23 7.65
CA PRO A 223 8.90 -14.22 6.76
C PRO A 223 7.38 -14.27 6.91
N TYR A 224 6.66 -14.26 5.79
CA TYR A 224 5.20 -14.18 5.79
C TYR A 224 4.53 -15.35 6.53
N ASP A 225 5.09 -16.56 6.39
CA ASP A 225 4.62 -17.79 7.04
C ASP A 225 4.81 -17.80 8.57
N LYS A 226 5.55 -16.84 9.13
CA LYS A 226 5.85 -16.74 10.56
C LYS A 226 5.27 -15.50 11.23
N ARG A 227 4.39 -14.76 10.55
CA ARG A 227 3.76 -13.52 11.05
C ARG A 227 3.37 -13.59 12.53
N ASP A 228 2.67 -14.65 12.93
CA ASP A 228 2.12 -14.80 14.29
C ASP A 228 3.18 -14.96 15.39
N GLU A 229 4.43 -15.30 15.04
CA GLU A 229 5.56 -15.32 16.00
C GLU A 229 6.05 -13.91 16.34
N PHE A 230 5.88 -12.98 15.39
CA PHE A 230 6.45 -11.63 15.42
C PHE A 230 5.41 -10.55 15.71
N VAL A 231 4.17 -10.76 15.29
CA VAL A 231 3.12 -9.75 15.36
C VAL A 231 1.98 -10.26 16.21
N THR A 232 1.50 -9.40 17.11
CA THR A 232 0.35 -9.71 17.93
C THR A 232 -0.56 -8.51 18.02
N TYR A 233 -1.82 -8.73 17.65
CA TYR A 233 -2.91 -7.77 17.81
C TYR A 233 -3.74 -8.18 19.04
N THR A 234 -3.97 -7.24 19.95
CA THR A 234 -4.77 -7.45 21.16
C THR A 234 -5.71 -6.30 21.40
N PHE A 235 -6.84 -6.61 22.03
CA PHE A 235 -7.75 -5.61 22.58
C PHE A 235 -7.49 -5.48 24.08
N ARG A 236 -7.11 -4.29 24.52
CA ARG A 236 -6.91 -3.93 25.94
C ARG A 236 -7.97 -2.91 26.33
N THR A 237 -8.57 -3.12 27.49
CA THR A 237 -9.58 -2.22 28.07
C THR A 237 -8.92 -1.25 29.02
#